data_AF-A0A1B1PWU0-F1
#
_entry.id   AF-A0A1B1PWU0-F1
#
_cell.length_a   1.000
_cell.length_b   1.000
_cell.length_c   1.000
_cell.angle_alpha   90.00
_cell.angle_beta   90.00
_cell.angle_gamma   90.00
#
_symmetry.space_group_name_H-M   'P 1'
#
loop_
_entity.id
_entity.type
_entity.pdbx_description
1 polymer ?
#
loop_
_entity_poly.entity_id
_entity_poly.type
_entity_poly.pdbx_seq_one_letter_code
_entity_poly.pdbx_strand_id
1 'polypeptide(L)'
;MSRAIFNKTLRGGLILGLLAAVSACGTTYNVPTASDKNTQMAANMFAEERDPATAQAGRRLSTSAALRQFAQVVARVEPVAERFCKQETADRPDFNCDINIVVDEQMPVRNAYQTYTKDGRPVVAFTVPMIADARNPDELAFVMGHEMGHHLGQHMHKQKQQAMAGAIILGAVAAYGQASANASNPYRYRGNDQQVLQDSMTLGAGVGQMAYSQTYELESDVIGAAITKAAGYDPVKGARFFARPEGQKTQDGNLSFWGTHPPDAKRLATVLATVEGIEANGGITRKTN
;
A
#
# COMPACT_ATOMS: atom_id res chain seq x y z
N MET A 1 35.01 23.64 30.35
CA MET A 1 34.40 22.29 30.38
C MET A 1 32.93 22.22 29.96
N SER A 2 32.26 23.32 29.52
CA SER A 2 30.80 23.32 29.31
C SER A 2 30.28 23.04 27.89
N ARG A 3 31.13 23.08 26.85
CA ARG A 3 30.70 22.86 25.45
C ARG A 3 30.64 21.39 25.01
N ALA A 4 31.41 20.51 25.65
CA ALA A 4 31.50 19.10 25.27
C ALA A 4 30.30 18.27 25.76
N ILE A 5 29.68 18.68 26.88
CA ILE A 5 28.55 17.97 27.50
C ILE A 5 27.25 18.26 26.73
N PHE A 6 27.06 19.51 26.30
CA PHE A 6 25.88 19.94 25.53
C PHE A 6 25.79 19.27 24.14
N ASN A 7 26.95 18.93 23.54
CA ASN A 7 27.02 18.31 22.21
C ASN A 7 26.75 16.79 22.23
N LYS A 8 26.96 16.13 23.39
CA LYS A 8 26.65 14.70 23.58
C LYS A 8 25.16 14.47 23.85
N THR A 9 24.52 15.33 24.63
CA THR A 9 23.08 15.24 24.93
C THR A 9 22.21 15.55 23.70
N LEU A 10 22.58 16.52 22.87
CA LEU A 10 21.86 16.81 21.61
C LEU A 10 21.99 15.67 20.58
N ARG A 11 23.19 15.08 20.43
CA ARG A 11 23.42 13.92 19.55
C ARG A 11 22.66 12.68 20.01
N GLY A 12 22.62 12.43 21.33
CA GLY A 12 21.86 11.31 21.90
C GLY A 12 20.35 11.46 21.66
N GLY A 13 19.80 12.66 21.86
CA GLY A 13 18.38 12.95 21.63
C GLY A 13 17.94 12.86 20.17
N LEU A 14 18.79 13.33 19.24
CA LEU A 14 18.51 13.22 17.80
C LEU A 14 18.52 11.76 17.30
N ILE A 15 19.48 10.96 17.77
CA ILE A 15 19.60 9.55 17.37
C ILE A 15 18.45 8.71 17.95
N LEU A 16 18.06 8.95 19.22
CA LEU A 16 16.91 8.28 19.83
C LEU A 16 15.59 8.68 19.16
N GLY A 17 15.41 9.95 18.81
CA GLY A 17 14.22 10.45 18.12
C GLY A 17 14.07 9.89 16.69
N LEU A 18 15.17 9.74 15.95
CA LEU A 18 15.15 9.09 14.63
C LEU A 18 14.83 7.60 14.73
N LEU A 19 15.42 6.87 15.68
CA LEU A 19 15.17 5.44 15.85
C LEU A 19 13.71 5.14 16.23
N ALA A 20 13.10 5.99 17.07
CA ALA A 20 11.68 5.86 17.45
C ALA A 20 10.72 6.19 16.29
N ALA A 21 11.09 7.10 15.37
CA ALA A 21 10.27 7.42 14.20
C ALA A 21 10.24 6.28 13.15
N VAL A 22 11.31 5.47 13.08
CA VAL A 22 11.42 4.37 12.10
C VAL A 22 10.66 3.11 12.57
N SER A 23 10.61 2.83 13.87
CA SER A 23 9.90 1.63 14.38
C SER A 23 8.37 1.74 14.28
N ALA A 24 7.81 2.95 14.32
CA ALA A 24 6.36 3.18 14.26
C ALA A 24 5.73 2.96 12.86
N CYS A 25 6.53 2.62 11.84
CA CYS A 25 6.09 2.60 10.45
C CYS A 25 6.03 1.20 9.83
N GLY A 26 6.18 0.15 10.62
CA GLY A 26 5.91 -1.22 10.18
C GLY A 26 4.43 -1.48 9.86
N THR A 27 4.12 -2.71 9.49
CA THR A 27 2.73 -3.14 9.31
C THR A 27 1.97 -3.10 10.64
N THR A 28 0.67 -2.80 10.60
CA THR A 28 -0.26 -2.85 11.75
C THR A 28 -0.67 -4.30 12.07
N TYR A 29 -0.78 -5.15 11.06
CA TYR A 29 -1.15 -6.57 11.16
C TYR A 29 0.03 -7.48 10.91
N ASN A 30 -0.07 -8.71 11.42
CA ASN A 30 0.84 -9.78 11.07
C ASN A 30 0.61 -10.21 9.61
N VAL A 31 1.66 -10.08 8.80
CA VAL A 31 1.68 -10.68 7.45
C VAL A 31 2.15 -12.12 7.60
N PRO A 32 1.31 -13.13 7.33
CA PRO A 32 1.67 -14.52 7.52
C PRO A 32 2.80 -14.91 6.56
N THR A 33 3.71 -15.76 7.03
CA THR A 33 4.67 -16.41 6.14
C THR A 33 3.98 -17.55 5.41
N ALA A 34 3.96 -17.50 4.08
CA ALA A 34 3.38 -18.57 3.28
C ALA A 34 4.21 -19.85 3.37
N SER A 35 3.54 -21.00 3.52
CA SER A 35 4.17 -22.31 3.42
C SER A 35 4.72 -22.56 2.00
N ASP A 36 5.61 -23.54 1.83
CA ASP A 36 6.11 -23.94 0.51
C ASP A 36 4.96 -24.37 -0.41
N LYS A 37 3.95 -25.05 0.14
CA LYS A 37 2.72 -25.43 -0.57
C LYS A 37 2.00 -24.19 -1.10
N ASN A 38 1.75 -23.19 -0.26
CA ASN A 38 1.04 -21.97 -0.66
C ASN A 38 1.86 -21.15 -1.66
N THR A 39 3.18 -21.12 -1.50
CA THR A 39 4.10 -20.46 -2.44
C THR A 39 4.06 -21.12 -3.81
N GLN A 40 4.13 -22.46 -3.87
CA GLN A 40 4.05 -23.20 -5.14
C GLN A 40 2.68 -23.04 -5.80
N MET A 41 1.60 -23.11 -5.02
CA MET A 41 0.24 -22.93 -5.52
C MET A 41 0.04 -21.52 -6.10
N ALA A 42 0.53 -20.49 -5.40
CA ALA A 42 0.51 -19.12 -5.88
C ALA A 42 1.31 -18.93 -7.17
N ALA A 43 2.50 -19.54 -7.28
CA ALA A 43 3.31 -19.50 -8.49
C ALA A 43 2.57 -20.11 -9.69
N ASN A 44 1.89 -21.24 -9.49
CA ASN A 44 1.09 -21.90 -10.53
C ASN A 44 -0.09 -21.02 -10.96
N MET A 45 -0.87 -20.47 -10.02
CA MET A 45 -1.96 -19.54 -10.31
C MET A 45 -1.47 -18.30 -11.07
N PHE A 46 -0.30 -17.78 -10.70
CA PHE A 46 0.29 -16.62 -11.33
C PHE A 46 0.74 -16.90 -12.77
N ALA A 47 1.28 -18.10 -13.01
CA ALA A 47 1.61 -18.57 -14.35
C ALA A 47 0.35 -18.75 -15.21
N GLU A 48 -0.70 -19.37 -14.66
CA GLU A 48 -1.98 -19.59 -15.36
C GLU A 48 -2.65 -18.27 -15.80
N GLU A 49 -2.67 -17.22 -14.96
CA GLU A 49 -3.27 -15.94 -15.35
C GLU A 49 -2.44 -15.16 -16.39
N ARG A 50 -1.16 -15.50 -16.54
CA ARG A 50 -0.23 -14.87 -17.50
C ARG A 50 -0.06 -15.64 -18.80
N ASP A 51 -0.38 -16.92 -18.82
CA ASP A 51 -0.32 -17.75 -20.01
C ASP A 51 -1.55 -17.49 -20.89
N PRO A 52 -1.40 -16.99 -22.14
CA PRO A 52 -2.53 -16.74 -23.03
C PRO A 52 -3.40 -17.97 -23.33
N ALA A 53 -2.86 -19.19 -23.19
CA ALA A 53 -3.59 -20.43 -23.44
C ALA A 53 -4.52 -20.82 -22.28
N THR A 54 -4.19 -20.42 -21.05
CA THR A 54 -4.93 -20.78 -19.83
C THR A 54 -5.60 -19.58 -19.16
N ALA A 55 -5.19 -18.36 -19.51
CA ALA A 55 -5.82 -17.12 -19.08
C ALA A 55 -7.29 -17.16 -19.48
N GLN A 56 -8.17 -17.37 -18.49
CA GLN A 56 -9.60 -17.40 -18.74
C GLN A 56 -10.01 -16.09 -19.39
N ALA A 57 -10.41 -16.11 -20.66
CA ALA A 57 -11.14 -15.00 -21.25
C ALA A 57 -12.53 -14.97 -20.61
N GLY A 58 -12.64 -14.38 -19.42
CA GLY A 58 -13.93 -14.13 -18.80
C GLY A 58 -14.81 -13.36 -19.78
N ARG A 59 -16.12 -13.64 -19.79
CA ARG A 59 -17.06 -12.93 -20.65
C ARG A 59 -16.98 -11.45 -20.33
N ARG A 60 -16.41 -10.66 -21.25
CA ARG A 60 -16.35 -9.20 -21.10
C ARG A 60 -17.78 -8.68 -21.01
N LEU A 61 -18.11 -8.15 -19.84
CA LEU A 61 -19.39 -7.48 -19.64
C LEU A 61 -19.39 -6.18 -20.44
N SER A 62 -20.58 -5.73 -20.87
CA SER A 62 -20.71 -4.34 -21.31
C SER A 62 -20.44 -3.42 -20.12
N THR A 63 -19.98 -2.19 -20.38
CA THR A 63 -19.68 -1.21 -19.32
C THR A 63 -20.87 -1.05 -18.35
N SER A 64 -22.09 -0.92 -18.87
CA SER A 64 -23.29 -0.80 -18.01
C SER A 64 -23.54 -2.05 -17.17
N ALA A 65 -23.24 -3.25 -17.67
CA ALA A 65 -23.37 -4.48 -16.89
C ALA A 65 -22.26 -4.59 -15.82
N ALA A 66 -21.03 -4.18 -16.14
CA ALA A 66 -19.92 -4.15 -15.20
C ALA A 66 -20.20 -3.16 -14.06
N LEU A 67 -20.69 -1.96 -14.35
CA LEU A 67 -21.07 -0.96 -13.34
C LEU A 67 -22.21 -1.43 -12.44
N ARG A 68 -23.20 -2.17 -12.97
CA ARG A 68 -24.25 -2.78 -12.15
C ARG A 68 -23.69 -3.87 -11.23
N GLN A 69 -22.80 -4.72 -11.74
CA GLN A 69 -22.12 -5.73 -10.90
C GLN A 69 -21.28 -5.05 -9.82
N PHE A 70 -20.56 -3.97 -10.15
CA PHE A 70 -19.81 -3.19 -9.19
C PHE A 70 -20.70 -2.62 -8.09
N ALA A 71 -21.82 -1.99 -8.42
CA ALA A 71 -22.76 -1.47 -7.43
C ALA A 71 -23.30 -2.57 -6.49
N GLN A 72 -23.55 -3.78 -7.00
CA GLN A 72 -23.95 -4.93 -6.18
C GLN A 72 -22.85 -5.37 -5.21
N VAL A 73 -21.60 -5.39 -5.68
CA VAL A 73 -20.44 -5.72 -4.85
C VAL A 73 -20.22 -4.66 -3.78
N VAL A 74 -20.28 -3.36 -4.13
CA VAL A 74 -20.21 -2.23 -3.18
C VAL A 74 -21.23 -2.41 -2.07
N ALA A 75 -22.51 -2.59 -2.42
CA ALA A 75 -23.61 -2.73 -1.44
C ALA A 75 -23.41 -3.92 -0.47
N ARG A 76 -22.62 -4.92 -0.87
CA ARG A 76 -22.30 -6.09 -0.04
C ARG A 76 -21.04 -5.89 0.81
N VAL A 77 -19.98 -5.35 0.21
CA VAL A 77 -18.65 -5.25 0.82
C VAL A 77 -18.51 -4.04 1.73
N GLU A 78 -19.02 -2.87 1.33
CA GLU A 78 -18.92 -1.63 2.09
C GLU A 78 -19.36 -1.76 3.56
N PRO A 79 -20.59 -2.20 3.88
CA PRO A 79 -21.01 -2.31 5.27
C PRO A 79 -20.21 -3.36 6.07
N VAL A 80 -19.61 -4.36 5.40
CA VAL A 80 -18.73 -5.34 6.04
C VAL A 80 -17.39 -4.71 6.36
N ALA A 81 -16.80 -3.99 5.40
CA ALA A 81 -15.54 -3.28 5.55
C ALA A 81 -15.62 -2.22 6.64
N GLU A 82 -16.71 -1.43 6.69
CA GLU A 82 -16.89 -0.43 7.75
C GLU A 82 -17.04 -1.04 9.14
N ARG A 83 -17.79 -2.15 9.27
CA ARG A 83 -17.92 -2.86 10.55
C ARG A 83 -16.58 -3.42 10.99
N PHE A 84 -15.85 -4.04 10.06
CA PHE A 84 -14.50 -4.53 10.30
C PHE A 84 -13.59 -3.39 10.76
N CYS A 85 -13.59 -2.26 10.06
CA CYS A 85 -12.86 -1.04 10.45
C CYS A 85 -13.20 -0.59 11.87
N LYS A 86 -14.49 -0.44 12.20
CA LYS A 86 -14.96 0.02 13.52
C LYS A 86 -14.55 -0.95 14.64
N GLN A 87 -14.53 -2.25 14.37
CA GLN A 87 -14.08 -3.27 15.33
C GLN A 87 -12.57 -3.18 15.56
N GLU A 88 -11.79 -3.14 14.49
CA GLU A 88 -10.32 -3.13 14.57
C GLU A 88 -9.73 -1.80 15.08
N THR A 89 -10.52 -0.72 15.03
CA THR A 89 -10.13 0.63 15.46
C THR A 89 -10.95 1.12 16.65
N ALA A 90 -11.55 0.20 17.42
CA ALA A 90 -12.33 0.56 18.61
C ALA A 90 -11.51 1.32 19.67
N ASP A 91 -10.18 1.16 19.68
CA ASP A 91 -9.22 1.90 20.51
C ASP A 91 -8.90 3.32 19.98
N ARG A 92 -9.46 3.69 18.82
CA ARG A 92 -9.15 4.92 18.07
C ARG A 92 -10.45 5.62 17.66
N PRO A 93 -11.09 6.37 18.56
CA PRO A 93 -12.40 6.98 18.31
C PRO A 93 -12.42 7.97 17.13
N ASP A 94 -11.28 8.57 16.80
CA ASP A 94 -11.14 9.51 15.69
C ASP A 94 -10.83 8.84 14.34
N PHE A 95 -10.74 7.50 14.28
CA PHE A 95 -10.49 6.80 13.02
C PHE A 95 -11.75 6.83 12.14
N ASN A 96 -11.64 7.41 10.95
CA ASN A 96 -12.77 7.59 10.06
C ASN A 96 -13.06 6.31 9.24
N CYS A 97 -13.99 5.49 9.72
CA CYS A 97 -14.44 4.29 9.02
C CYS A 97 -15.59 4.53 8.01
N ASP A 98 -15.98 5.78 7.74
CA ASP A 98 -17.01 6.14 6.75
C ASP A 98 -16.34 6.41 5.38
N ILE A 99 -16.11 5.33 4.63
CA ILE A 99 -15.32 5.34 3.39
C ILE A 99 -16.24 5.48 2.19
N ASN A 100 -16.08 6.58 1.45
CA ASN A 100 -16.87 6.83 0.25
C ASN A 100 -16.30 6.05 -0.95
N ILE A 101 -17.05 5.10 -1.49
CA ILE A 101 -16.64 4.34 -2.68
C ILE A 101 -17.23 4.97 -3.94
N VAL A 102 -16.38 5.36 -4.88
CA VAL A 102 -16.79 6.11 -6.08
C VAL A 102 -16.26 5.49 -7.37
N VAL A 103 -16.92 5.82 -8.48
CA VAL A 103 -16.45 5.49 -9.83
C VAL A 103 -15.74 6.70 -10.42
N ASP A 104 -14.50 6.51 -10.84
CA ASP A 104 -13.71 7.47 -11.62
C ASP A 104 -13.98 7.24 -13.11
N GLU A 105 -14.79 8.12 -13.69
CA GLU A 105 -15.13 8.11 -15.11
C GLU A 105 -14.10 8.84 -15.99
N GLN A 106 -13.15 9.55 -15.38
CA GLN A 106 -12.20 10.40 -16.09
C GLN A 106 -10.91 9.67 -16.42
N MET A 107 -10.43 8.80 -15.53
CA MET A 107 -9.18 8.08 -15.72
C MET A 107 -9.34 6.95 -16.77
N PRO A 108 -8.64 7.02 -17.92
CA PRO A 108 -8.86 6.11 -19.05
C PRO A 108 -8.10 4.77 -18.91
N VAL A 109 -7.42 4.57 -17.79
CA VAL A 109 -6.60 3.38 -17.50
C VAL A 109 -7.18 2.63 -16.31
N ARG A 110 -6.84 1.34 -16.20
CA ARG A 110 -7.27 0.52 -15.06
C ARG A 110 -6.56 1.01 -13.81
N ASN A 111 -7.31 1.41 -12.81
CA ASN A 111 -6.79 1.72 -11.50
C ASN A 111 -7.88 1.57 -10.43
N ALA A 112 -7.44 1.37 -9.19
CA ALA A 112 -8.22 1.59 -7.98
C ALA A 112 -7.28 2.29 -7.01
N TYR A 113 -7.76 3.28 -6.27
CA TYR A 113 -6.88 4.06 -5.40
C TYR A 113 -7.63 4.73 -4.26
N GLN A 114 -6.89 5.00 -3.18
CA GLN A 114 -7.36 5.79 -2.06
C GLN A 114 -7.05 7.29 -2.25
N THR A 115 -8.00 8.14 -1.89
CA THR A 115 -7.81 9.60 -1.75
C THR A 115 -8.67 10.14 -0.60
N TYR A 116 -8.75 11.47 -0.47
CA TYR A 116 -9.61 12.15 0.49
C TYR A 116 -10.41 13.24 -0.20
N THR A 117 -11.65 13.44 0.24
CA THR A 117 -12.41 14.64 -0.10
C THR A 117 -11.77 15.88 0.53
N LYS A 118 -12.21 17.08 0.12
CA LYS A 118 -11.69 18.35 0.67
C LYS A 118 -11.95 18.50 2.18
N ASP A 119 -13.05 17.92 2.66
CA ASP A 119 -13.46 17.83 4.06
C ASP A 119 -12.79 16.67 4.82
N GLY A 120 -11.94 15.89 4.16
CA GLY A 120 -11.12 14.85 4.81
C GLY A 120 -11.80 13.49 4.93
N ARG A 121 -12.93 13.25 4.28
CA ARG A 121 -13.55 11.92 4.21
C ARG A 121 -12.71 11.00 3.31
N PRO A 122 -12.36 9.78 3.76
CA PRO A 122 -11.63 8.84 2.93
C PRO A 122 -12.47 8.41 1.73
N VAL A 123 -11.81 8.30 0.58
CA VAL A 123 -12.42 7.90 -0.69
C VAL A 123 -11.64 6.71 -1.24
N VAL A 124 -12.36 5.71 -1.72
CA VAL A 124 -11.81 4.65 -2.57
C VAL A 124 -12.42 4.80 -3.96
N ALA A 125 -11.60 5.12 -4.95
CA ALA A 125 -12.03 5.35 -6.32
C ALA A 125 -11.70 4.15 -7.21
N PHE A 126 -12.62 3.75 -8.07
CA PHE A 126 -12.45 2.70 -9.07
C PHE A 126 -12.64 3.26 -10.47
N THR A 127 -11.68 3.05 -11.36
CA THR A 127 -11.83 3.51 -12.74
C THR A 127 -12.77 2.60 -13.53
N VAL A 128 -13.51 3.17 -14.49
CA VAL A 128 -14.39 2.40 -15.39
C VAL A 128 -13.63 1.26 -16.10
N PRO A 129 -12.41 1.46 -16.63
CA PRO A 129 -11.63 0.36 -17.22
C PRO A 129 -11.29 -0.76 -16.25
N MET A 130 -10.99 -0.46 -14.96
CA MET A 130 -10.74 -1.50 -13.97
C MET A 130 -12.01 -2.32 -13.74
N ILE A 131 -13.13 -1.64 -13.50
CA ILE A 131 -14.42 -2.29 -13.24
C ILE A 131 -14.82 -3.21 -14.40
N ALA A 132 -14.60 -2.75 -15.63
CA ALA A 132 -14.91 -3.52 -16.84
C ALA A 132 -13.97 -4.72 -17.08
N ASP A 133 -12.77 -4.72 -16.49
CA ASP A 133 -11.79 -5.79 -16.62
C ASP A 133 -11.98 -6.93 -15.61
N ALA A 134 -12.67 -6.67 -14.50
CA ALA A 134 -13.01 -7.70 -13.54
C ALA A 134 -13.95 -8.76 -14.17
N ARG A 135 -13.53 -10.03 -14.08
CA ARG A 135 -14.23 -11.16 -14.74
C ARG A 135 -15.37 -11.71 -13.89
N ASN A 136 -15.41 -11.40 -12.60
CA ASN A 136 -16.40 -11.88 -11.64
C ASN A 136 -16.48 -10.93 -10.43
N PRO A 137 -17.53 -11.04 -9.59
CA PRO A 137 -17.67 -10.19 -8.42
C PRO A 137 -16.63 -10.47 -7.31
N ASP A 138 -16.03 -11.66 -7.25
CA ASP A 138 -14.98 -11.97 -6.26
C ASP A 138 -13.75 -11.09 -6.45
N GLU A 139 -13.38 -10.80 -7.71
CA GLU A 139 -12.28 -9.90 -8.05
C GLU A 139 -12.56 -8.46 -7.64
N LEU A 140 -13.77 -7.95 -7.93
CA LEU A 140 -14.17 -6.60 -7.49
C LEU A 140 -14.17 -6.51 -5.96
N ALA A 141 -14.67 -7.55 -5.29
CA ALA A 141 -14.71 -7.61 -3.83
C ALA A 141 -13.30 -7.67 -3.21
N PHE A 142 -12.37 -8.36 -3.86
CA PHE A 142 -10.97 -8.43 -3.41
C PHE A 142 -10.23 -7.12 -3.62
N VAL A 143 -10.34 -6.48 -4.80
CA VAL A 143 -9.71 -5.16 -5.01
C VAL A 143 -10.29 -4.13 -4.03
N MET A 144 -11.60 -4.15 -3.80
CA MET A 144 -12.21 -3.27 -2.79
C MET A 144 -11.72 -3.54 -1.38
N GLY A 145 -11.67 -4.81 -0.96
CA GLY A 145 -11.08 -5.19 0.32
C GLY A 145 -9.63 -4.72 0.46
N HIS A 146 -8.84 -4.84 -0.61
CA HIS A 146 -7.45 -4.39 -0.66
C HIS A 146 -7.30 -2.87 -0.47
N GLU A 147 -8.10 -2.06 -1.17
CA GLU A 147 -8.11 -0.59 -0.99
C GLU A 147 -8.56 -0.21 0.44
N MET A 148 -9.53 -0.93 1.02
CA MET A 148 -9.90 -0.75 2.43
C MET A 148 -8.74 -1.13 3.35
N GLY A 149 -7.96 -2.16 2.99
CA GLY A 149 -6.72 -2.53 3.66
C GLY A 149 -5.70 -1.39 3.72
N HIS A 150 -5.52 -0.63 2.63
CA HIS A 150 -4.66 0.56 2.64
C HIS A 150 -5.12 1.62 3.63
N HIS A 151 -6.43 1.83 3.72
CA HIS A 151 -7.01 2.77 4.66
C HIS A 151 -6.80 2.32 6.11
N LEU A 152 -7.15 1.07 6.45
CA LEU A 152 -7.00 0.50 7.79
C LEU A 152 -5.53 0.42 8.24
N GLY A 153 -4.63 0.04 7.33
CA GLY A 153 -3.19 0.03 7.55
C GLY A 153 -2.57 1.43 7.66
N GLN A 154 -3.33 2.47 7.33
CA GLN A 154 -2.90 3.87 7.24
C GLN A 154 -1.68 4.06 6.34
N HIS A 155 -1.60 3.29 5.25
CA HIS A 155 -0.41 3.22 4.40
C HIS A 155 -0.07 4.58 3.79
N MET A 156 -1.06 5.39 3.38
CA MET A 156 -0.82 6.76 2.90
C MET A 156 -0.16 7.66 3.97
N HIS A 157 -0.57 7.54 5.24
CA HIS A 157 0.01 8.34 6.32
C HIS A 157 1.42 7.88 6.65
N LYS A 158 1.62 6.55 6.79
CA LYS A 158 2.93 5.97 7.08
C LYS A 158 3.93 6.25 5.94
N GLN A 159 3.52 6.15 4.68
CA GLN A 159 4.37 6.51 3.52
C GLN A 159 4.80 7.98 3.56
N LYS A 160 3.91 8.91 3.94
CA LYS A 160 4.29 10.33 4.12
C LYS A 160 5.30 10.50 5.25
N GLN A 161 5.11 9.84 6.38
CA GLN A 161 6.06 9.85 7.49
C GLN A 161 7.42 9.29 7.08
N GLN A 162 7.45 8.20 6.31
CA GLN A 162 8.68 7.61 5.79
C GLN A 162 9.39 8.52 4.79
N ALA A 163 8.66 9.18 3.90
CA ALA A 163 9.22 10.19 3.00
C ALA A 163 9.89 11.33 3.79
N MET A 164 9.20 11.85 4.81
CA MET A 164 9.75 12.91 5.66
C MET A 164 11.00 12.44 6.42
N ALA A 165 10.96 11.25 7.01
CA ALA A 165 12.09 10.69 7.74
C ALA A 165 13.31 10.49 6.82
N GLY A 166 13.10 9.91 5.64
CA GLY A 166 14.16 9.72 4.65
C GLY A 166 14.76 11.05 4.17
N ALA A 167 13.92 12.05 3.90
CA ALA A 167 14.36 13.39 3.54
C ALA A 167 15.23 14.03 4.63
N ILE A 168 14.81 13.94 5.90
CA ILE A 168 15.56 14.47 7.04
C ILE A 168 16.91 13.75 7.19
N ILE A 169 16.93 12.42 7.08
CA ILE A 169 18.15 11.61 7.21
C ILE A 169 19.17 12.02 6.13
N LEU A 170 18.79 11.96 4.86
CA LEU A 170 19.71 12.25 3.76
C LEU A 170 20.09 13.74 3.69
N GLY A 171 19.16 14.63 4.04
CA GLY A 171 19.46 16.06 4.22
C GLY A 171 20.51 16.29 5.31
N ALA A 172 20.40 15.63 6.47
CA ALA A 172 21.36 15.75 7.55
C ALA A 172 22.75 15.21 7.16
N VAL A 173 22.81 14.09 6.42
CA VAL A 173 24.06 13.54 5.89
C VAL A 173 24.72 14.51 4.91
N ALA A 174 23.95 15.07 3.98
CA ALA A 174 24.46 16.06 3.02
C ALA A 174 24.96 17.32 3.71
N ALA A 175 24.19 17.88 4.65
CA ALA A 175 24.56 19.04 5.44
C ALA A 175 25.84 18.80 6.26
N TYR A 176 25.98 17.62 6.87
CA TYR A 176 27.20 17.24 7.58
C TYR A 176 28.40 17.16 6.63
N GLY A 177 28.26 16.50 5.47
CA GLY A 177 29.31 16.41 4.46
C GLY A 177 29.75 17.79 3.95
N GLN A 178 28.81 18.70 3.73
CA GLN A 178 29.08 20.09 3.36
C GLN A 178 29.82 20.84 4.47
N ALA A 179 29.36 20.72 5.72
CA ALA A 179 30.02 21.34 6.86
C ALA A 179 31.46 20.83 7.04
N SER A 180 31.69 19.52 6.93
CA SER A 180 33.03 18.92 7.00
C SER A 180 33.95 19.40 5.88
N ALA A 181 33.46 19.46 4.65
CA ALA A 181 34.24 19.94 3.50
C ALA A 181 34.51 21.45 3.56
N ASN A 182 33.60 22.25 4.13
CA ASN A 182 33.83 23.67 4.39
C ASN A 182 34.86 23.89 5.50
N ALA A 183 34.90 23.01 6.52
CA ALA A 183 35.90 23.06 7.56
C ALA A 183 37.30 22.66 7.07
N SER A 184 37.40 21.76 6.09
CA SER A 184 38.68 21.32 5.52
C SER A 184 39.24 22.27 4.46
N ASN A 185 38.39 23.03 3.76
CA ASN A 185 38.82 24.07 2.83
C ASN A 185 37.88 25.30 2.87
N PRO A 186 38.26 26.38 3.58
CA PRO A 186 37.46 27.60 3.69
C PRO A 186 37.21 28.31 2.35
N TYR A 187 38.06 28.07 1.34
CA TYR A 187 37.98 28.67 0.00
C TYR A 187 37.21 27.80 -1.00
N ARG A 188 36.57 26.70 -0.55
CA ARG A 188 35.75 25.85 -1.40
C ARG A 188 34.59 26.65 -2.01
N TYR A 189 34.33 26.44 -3.30
CA TYR A 189 33.14 26.96 -3.99
C TYR A 189 31.84 26.38 -3.40
N ARG A 190 30.89 27.26 -3.01
CA ARG A 190 29.62 26.90 -2.33
C ARG A 190 28.36 27.03 -3.19
N GLY A 191 28.48 27.42 -4.45
CA GLY A 191 27.33 27.80 -5.29
C GLY A 191 26.26 26.72 -5.45
N ASN A 192 26.61 25.44 -5.25
CA ASN A 192 25.68 24.32 -5.40
C ASN A 192 25.25 23.66 -4.07
N ASP A 193 25.70 24.16 -2.92
CA ASP A 193 25.46 23.47 -1.63
C ASP A 193 23.93 23.39 -1.32
N GLN A 194 23.16 24.43 -1.62
CA GLN A 194 21.70 24.39 -1.40
C GLN A 194 21.00 23.41 -2.34
N GLN A 195 21.39 23.35 -3.62
CA GLN A 195 20.82 22.39 -4.56
C GLN A 195 21.13 20.95 -4.13
N VAL A 196 22.38 20.66 -3.77
CA VAL A 196 22.80 19.34 -3.29
C VAL A 196 22.01 18.90 -2.05
N LEU A 197 21.71 19.84 -1.14
CA LEU A 197 20.87 19.55 0.02
C LEU A 197 19.44 19.19 -0.39
N GLN A 198 18.82 19.97 -1.28
CA GLN A 198 17.47 19.71 -1.77
C GLN A 198 17.37 18.40 -2.56
N ASP A 199 18.36 18.10 -3.41
CA ASP A 199 18.44 16.85 -4.16
C ASP A 199 18.58 15.66 -3.19
N SER A 200 19.39 15.79 -2.15
CA SER A 200 19.56 14.75 -1.13
C SER A 200 18.28 14.51 -0.33
N MET A 201 17.57 15.58 0.04
CA MET A 201 16.26 15.47 0.72
C MET A 201 15.22 14.83 -0.19
N THR A 202 15.18 15.19 -1.47
CA THR A 202 14.26 14.62 -2.47
C THR A 202 14.54 13.14 -2.68
N LEU A 203 15.81 12.76 -2.83
CA LEU A 203 16.25 11.38 -2.93
C LEU A 203 15.85 10.61 -1.66
N GLY A 204 16.04 11.21 -0.49
CA GLY A 204 15.66 10.60 0.77
C GLY A 204 14.17 10.40 0.93
N ALA A 205 13.36 11.35 0.47
CA ALA A 205 11.91 11.18 0.43
C ALA A 205 11.51 9.98 -0.44
N GLY A 206 12.09 9.86 -1.65
CA GLY A 206 11.82 8.74 -2.54
C GLY A 206 12.24 7.39 -1.95
N VAL A 207 13.44 7.30 -1.37
CA VAL A 207 13.91 6.08 -0.70
C VAL A 207 13.01 5.70 0.47
N GLY A 208 12.58 6.68 1.28
CA GLY A 208 11.66 6.46 2.38
C GLY A 208 10.32 5.87 1.92
N GLN A 209 9.73 6.41 0.84
CA GLN A 209 8.48 5.89 0.29
C GLN A 209 8.61 4.45 -0.21
N MET A 210 9.73 4.10 -0.86
CA MET A 210 9.95 2.76 -1.42
C MET A 210 10.22 1.69 -0.37
N ALA A 211 10.78 2.05 0.79
CA ALA A 211 11.26 1.08 1.78
C ALA A 211 10.18 0.10 2.29
N TYR A 212 8.91 0.51 2.32
CA TYR A 212 7.81 -0.28 2.87
C TYR A 212 6.65 -0.50 1.88
N SER A 213 6.78 -0.09 0.63
CA SER A 213 5.69 -0.20 -0.36
C SER A 213 5.22 -1.64 -0.50
N GLN A 214 6.13 -2.59 -0.74
CA GLN A 214 5.78 -4.01 -0.85
C GLN A 214 5.20 -4.59 0.44
N THR A 215 5.70 -4.21 1.62
CA THR A 215 5.13 -4.69 2.89
C THR A 215 3.72 -4.19 3.14
N TYR A 216 3.41 -2.97 2.70
CA TYR A 216 2.06 -2.41 2.77
C TYR A 216 1.11 -3.08 1.78
N GLU A 217 1.57 -3.43 0.58
CA GLU A 217 0.77 -4.24 -0.35
C GLU A 217 0.37 -5.59 0.27
N LEU A 218 1.33 -6.29 0.90
CA LEU A 218 1.07 -7.58 1.54
C LEU A 218 0.14 -7.45 2.75
N GLU A 219 0.26 -6.38 3.53
CA GLU A 219 -0.68 -6.08 4.62
C GLU A 219 -2.09 -5.77 4.09
N SER A 220 -2.20 -4.97 3.04
CA SER A 220 -3.48 -4.71 2.38
C SER A 220 -4.11 -6.00 1.82
N ASP A 221 -3.30 -6.94 1.33
CA ASP A 221 -3.79 -8.26 0.88
C ASP A 221 -4.33 -9.11 2.04
N VAL A 222 -3.70 -9.05 3.22
CA VAL A 222 -4.18 -9.73 4.44
C VAL A 222 -5.54 -9.18 4.87
N ILE A 223 -5.65 -7.85 4.99
CA ILE A 223 -6.89 -7.19 5.39
C ILE A 223 -7.97 -7.38 4.32
N GLY A 224 -7.59 -7.25 3.05
CA GLY A 224 -8.47 -7.45 1.91
C GLY A 224 -9.05 -8.86 1.89
N ALA A 225 -8.21 -9.89 2.08
CA ALA A 225 -8.69 -11.27 2.17
C ALA A 225 -9.72 -11.47 3.29
N ALA A 226 -9.50 -10.85 4.47
CA ALA A 226 -10.42 -10.91 5.59
C ALA A 226 -11.77 -10.24 5.27
N ILE A 227 -11.75 -9.03 4.72
CA ILE A 227 -12.96 -8.27 4.34
C ILE A 227 -13.73 -9.02 3.24
N THR A 228 -13.05 -9.48 2.19
CA THR A 228 -13.65 -10.21 1.08
C THR A 228 -14.32 -11.50 1.54
N LYS A 229 -13.64 -12.29 2.38
CA LYS A 229 -14.21 -13.53 2.96
C LYS A 229 -15.40 -13.21 3.86
N ALA A 230 -15.31 -12.20 4.73
CA ALA A 230 -16.40 -11.77 5.59
C ALA A 230 -17.63 -11.26 4.81
N ALA A 231 -17.42 -10.70 3.62
CA ALA A 231 -18.50 -10.29 2.73
C ALA A 231 -19.15 -11.47 1.99
N GLY A 232 -18.59 -12.69 2.08
CA GLY A 232 -19.10 -13.91 1.46
C GLY A 232 -18.58 -14.14 0.04
N TYR A 233 -17.48 -13.49 -0.34
CA TYR A 233 -16.77 -13.73 -1.60
C TYR A 233 -15.55 -14.61 -1.38
N ASP A 234 -15.03 -15.21 -2.45
CA ASP A 234 -13.80 -15.99 -2.42
C ASP A 234 -12.56 -15.10 -2.60
N PRO A 235 -11.77 -14.85 -1.54
CA PRO A 235 -10.58 -14.01 -1.62
C PRO A 235 -9.47 -14.61 -2.50
N VAL A 236 -9.33 -15.93 -2.57
CA VAL A 236 -8.29 -16.57 -3.42
C VAL A 236 -8.64 -16.39 -4.89
N LYS A 237 -9.91 -16.61 -5.23
CA LYS A 237 -10.42 -16.36 -6.59
C LYS A 237 -10.32 -14.89 -6.97
N GLY A 238 -10.66 -13.98 -6.05
CA GLY A 238 -10.56 -12.54 -6.30
C GLY A 238 -9.12 -12.06 -6.47
N ALA A 239 -8.19 -12.56 -5.65
CA ALA A 239 -6.76 -12.22 -5.71
C ALA A 239 -6.09 -12.61 -7.02
N ARG A 240 -6.66 -13.55 -7.80
CA ARG A 240 -6.17 -13.84 -9.15
C ARG A 240 -6.16 -12.63 -10.08
N PHE A 241 -6.96 -11.60 -9.81
CA PHE A 241 -6.85 -10.32 -10.53
C PHE A 241 -5.41 -9.77 -10.47
N PHE A 242 -4.72 -9.93 -9.33
CA PHE A 242 -3.34 -9.47 -9.07
C PHE A 242 -2.26 -10.25 -9.83
N ALA A 243 -2.65 -11.37 -10.43
CA ALA A 243 -1.79 -12.19 -11.26
C ALA A 243 -1.93 -11.90 -12.77
N ARG A 244 -2.77 -10.95 -13.18
CA ARG A 244 -3.02 -10.71 -14.60
C ARG A 244 -1.99 -9.80 -15.26
N PRO A 245 -1.66 -10.04 -16.54
CA PRO A 245 -0.87 -9.10 -17.31
C PRO A 245 -1.66 -7.81 -17.60
N GLU A 246 -0.94 -6.72 -17.83
CA GLU A 246 -1.50 -5.46 -18.33
C GLU A 246 -0.96 -5.14 -19.71
N GLY A 247 -1.88 -5.07 -20.68
CA GLY A 247 -1.55 -4.76 -22.07
C GLY A 247 -1.31 -3.29 -22.35
N GLN A 248 -1.92 -2.38 -21.57
CA GLN A 248 -1.84 -0.92 -21.77
C GLN A 248 -1.11 -0.28 -20.59
N LYS A 249 0.11 0.19 -20.83
CA LYS A 249 0.85 1.05 -19.89
C LYS A 249 0.82 2.47 -20.44
N THR A 250 0.62 3.49 -19.59
CA THR A 250 0.93 4.87 -19.99
C THR A 250 2.44 4.98 -20.27
N GLN A 251 2.86 6.00 -21.03
CA GLN A 251 4.26 6.17 -21.47
C GLN A 251 5.27 6.15 -20.29
N ASP A 252 4.82 6.53 -19.09
CA ASP A 252 5.61 6.55 -17.85
C ASP A 252 5.32 5.41 -16.84
N GLY A 253 4.42 4.46 -17.16
CA GLY A 253 4.09 3.31 -16.29
C GLY A 253 3.43 3.63 -14.92
N ASN A 254 3.41 4.90 -14.49
CA ASN A 254 3.04 5.33 -13.13
C ASN A 254 1.54 5.54 -12.88
N LEU A 255 0.69 5.45 -13.90
CA LEU A 255 -0.76 5.70 -13.77
C LEU A 255 -1.62 4.44 -13.96
N SER A 256 -1.00 3.28 -14.19
CA SER A 256 -1.73 2.02 -14.31
C SER A 256 -1.78 1.27 -12.97
N PHE A 257 -2.71 0.31 -12.85
CA PHE A 257 -2.90 -0.50 -11.64
C PHE A 257 -1.59 -1.14 -11.14
N TRP A 258 -0.72 -1.63 -12.04
CA TRP A 258 0.57 -2.19 -11.62
C TRP A 258 1.64 -1.13 -11.31
N GLY A 259 1.47 0.11 -11.75
CA GLY A 259 2.31 1.23 -11.37
C GLY A 259 2.11 1.61 -9.90
N THR A 260 0.87 1.53 -9.42
CA THR A 260 0.51 1.78 -8.02
C THR A 260 0.61 0.52 -7.15
N HIS A 261 0.31 -0.66 -7.69
CA HIS A 261 0.28 -1.94 -6.98
C HIS A 261 1.04 -3.03 -7.72
N PRO A 262 2.38 -3.12 -7.63
CA PRO A 262 3.16 -4.08 -8.41
C PRO A 262 2.68 -5.54 -8.26
N PRO A 263 2.56 -6.31 -9.36
CA PRO A 263 2.13 -7.70 -9.31
C PRO A 263 3.28 -8.59 -8.82
N ASP A 264 3.00 -9.47 -7.86
CA ASP A 264 3.98 -10.40 -7.28
C ASP A 264 3.28 -11.69 -6.84
N ALA A 265 3.82 -12.85 -7.21
CA ALA A 265 3.28 -14.16 -6.80
C ALA A 265 3.23 -14.30 -5.26
N LYS A 266 4.12 -13.60 -4.54
CA LYS A 266 4.10 -13.53 -3.07
C LYS A 266 2.79 -12.97 -2.52
N ARG A 267 2.10 -12.10 -3.26
CA ARG A 267 0.79 -11.55 -2.88
C ARG A 267 -0.27 -12.64 -2.84
N LEU A 268 -0.37 -13.46 -3.89
CA LEU A 268 -1.25 -14.64 -3.91
C LEU A 268 -0.90 -15.63 -2.79
N ALA A 269 0.39 -15.87 -2.55
CA ALA A 269 0.83 -16.75 -1.47
C ALA A 269 0.41 -16.22 -0.09
N THR A 270 0.45 -14.90 0.09
CA THR A 270 0.00 -14.21 1.32
C THR A 270 -1.51 -14.34 1.50
N VAL A 271 -2.29 -14.18 0.42
CA VAL A 271 -3.75 -14.40 0.46
C VAL A 271 -4.08 -15.85 0.85
N LEU A 272 -3.43 -16.83 0.23
CA LEU A 272 -3.61 -18.25 0.57
C LEU A 272 -3.33 -18.52 2.05
N ALA A 273 -2.18 -18.05 2.56
CA ALA A 273 -1.80 -18.21 3.96
C ALA A 273 -2.76 -17.47 4.92
N THR A 274 -3.27 -16.31 4.51
CA THR A 274 -4.25 -15.55 5.29
C THR A 274 -5.57 -16.29 5.40
N VAL A 275 -6.06 -16.85 4.30
CA VAL A 275 -7.33 -17.61 4.27
C VAL A 275 -7.23 -18.84 5.16
N GLU A 276 -6.13 -19.59 5.06
CA GLU A 276 -5.83 -20.73 5.94
C GLU A 276 -5.80 -20.30 7.42
N GLY A 277 -5.15 -19.16 7.71
CA GLY A 277 -5.11 -18.57 9.05
C GLY A 277 -6.47 -18.16 9.59
N ILE A 278 -7.33 -17.56 8.76
CA ILE A 278 -8.71 -17.18 9.15
C ILE A 278 -9.54 -18.43 9.42
N GLU A 279 -9.39 -19.49 8.63
CA GLU A 279 -10.12 -20.75 8.83
C GLU A 279 -9.69 -21.47 10.12
N ALA A 280 -8.41 -21.39 10.47
CA ALA A 280 -7.90 -21.97 11.69
C ALA A 280 -8.23 -21.15 12.95
N ASN A 281 -8.17 -19.81 12.87
CA ASN A 281 -8.18 -18.93 14.04
C ASN A 281 -9.41 -18.02 14.15
N GLY A 282 -10.28 -17.98 13.14
CA GLY A 282 -11.48 -17.15 13.09
C GLY A 282 -11.26 -15.69 12.68
N GLY A 283 -10.04 -15.28 12.33
CA GLY A 283 -9.74 -13.90 11.91
C GLY A 283 -8.25 -13.64 11.64
N ILE A 284 -7.91 -12.37 11.38
CA ILE A 284 -6.52 -11.91 11.26
C ILE A 284 -6.01 -11.33 12.59
N THR A 285 -4.70 -11.25 12.76
CA THR A 285 -4.09 -10.82 14.03
C THR A 285 -3.36 -9.49 13.89
N ARG A 286 -3.76 -8.49 14.69
CA ARG A 286 -3.04 -7.23 14.84
C ARG A 286 -1.73 -7.45 15.60
N LYS A 287 -0.67 -6.71 15.25
CA LYS A 287 0.57 -6.71 16.04
C LYS A 287 0.32 -6.05 17.40
N THR A 288 0.77 -6.69 18.46
CA THR A 288 0.89 -6.05 19.77
C THR A 288 2.07 -5.09 19.72
N ASN A 289 1.81 -3.80 19.93
CA ASN A 289 2.86 -2.79 20.13
C ASN A 289 3.56 -2.98 21.47
#